data_AF-A0A493QPE1-F1
#
_entry.id   AF-A0A493QPE1-F1
#
_cell.length_a   1.000
_cell.length_b   1.000
_cell.length_c   1.000
_cell.angle_alpha   90.00
_cell.angle_beta   90.00
_cell.angle_gamma   90.00
#
_symmetry.space_group_name_H-M   'P 1'
#
loop_
_entity.id
_entity.type
_entity.pdbx_description
1 polymer ?
#
loop_
_entity_poly.entity_id
_entity_poly.type
_entity_poly.pdbx_seq_one_letter_code
_entity_poly.pdbx_strand_id
1 'polypeptide(L)'
;DFVYQFKGLCYFTNGTERVRGVTRYIYNREEYVRFDSDVGVYRAVTPQGRPVAEYWNSQKEVLEGARASVDRVCRHNYEVAYRGILQRRVEPTVTISPSRTEALNHHNLLICSVTDFYPSQIKVRWFRNDQEETAGVVSTPLIRNGDWTFQILVMLEMTPQRGDVYTCHVEHPSLQSPITVEW
;
A
#
# COMPACT_ATOMS: atom_id res chain seq x y z
N ASP A 1 18.95 -15.31 -22.20
CA ASP A 1 19.15 -14.19 -21.26
C ASP A 1 19.10 -14.66 -19.82
N PHE A 2 19.92 -14.05 -18.96
CA PHE A 2 19.90 -14.28 -17.52
C PHE A 2 19.76 -12.95 -16.79
N VAL A 3 19.10 -12.96 -15.63
CA VAL A 3 18.90 -11.76 -14.80
C VAL A 3 19.41 -12.03 -13.40
N TYR A 4 20.16 -11.09 -12.83
CA TYR A 4 20.56 -11.13 -11.43
C TYR A 4 19.95 -9.94 -10.69
N GLN A 5 19.36 -10.19 -9.52
CA GLN A 5 18.72 -9.14 -8.71
C GLN A 5 19.21 -9.20 -7.27
N PHE A 6 19.36 -8.02 -6.69
CA PHE A 6 19.61 -7.80 -5.27
C PHE A 6 18.45 -6.99 -4.70
N LYS A 7 17.93 -7.39 -3.54
CA LYS A 7 16.90 -6.63 -2.81
C LYS A 7 17.35 -6.41 -1.37
N GLY A 8 17.59 -5.16 -0.98
CA GLY A 8 17.76 -4.75 0.41
C GLY A 8 16.42 -4.26 0.96
N LEU A 9 15.78 -5.07 1.78
CA LEU A 9 14.45 -4.82 2.33
C LEU A 9 14.57 -4.42 3.79
N CYS A 10 13.79 -3.41 4.20
CA CYS A 10 13.70 -2.95 5.56
C CYS A 10 12.23 -2.95 5.98
N TYR A 11 11.89 -3.72 7.00
CA TYR A 11 10.55 -3.81 7.55
C TYR A 11 10.49 -3.08 8.89
N PHE A 12 9.57 -2.12 8.99
CA PHE A 12 9.44 -1.22 10.13
C PHE A 12 8.12 -1.51 10.86
N THR A 13 8.17 -1.69 12.18
CA THR A 13 6.99 -1.86 13.03
C THR A 13 7.07 -0.88 14.19
N ASN A 14 5.97 -0.18 14.43
CA ASN A 14 5.89 0.93 15.38
C ASN A 14 7.03 1.95 15.19
N GLY A 15 7.09 2.53 14.00
CA GLY A 15 8.19 3.40 13.60
C GLY A 15 9.52 2.64 13.50
N THR A 16 10.51 3.07 14.27
CA THR A 16 11.82 2.42 14.35
C THR A 16 11.96 1.56 15.60
N GLU A 17 10.91 1.23 16.35
CA GLU A 17 11.08 0.37 17.53
C GLU A 17 11.60 -1.02 17.14
N ARG A 18 10.92 -1.68 16.18
CA ARG A 18 11.36 -2.95 15.60
C ARG A 18 11.67 -2.76 14.12
N VAL A 19 12.93 -3.07 13.75
CA VAL A 19 13.40 -3.01 12.36
C VAL A 19 14.02 -4.35 11.99
N ARG A 20 13.52 -4.95 10.91
CA ARG A 20 14.07 -6.17 10.33
C ARG A 20 14.65 -5.87 8.96
N GLY A 21 15.95 -6.11 8.80
CA GLY A 21 16.67 -6.02 7.54
C GLY A 21 16.71 -7.39 6.86
N VAL A 22 16.32 -7.45 5.59
CA VAL A 22 16.40 -8.68 4.79
C VAL A 22 17.07 -8.38 3.47
N THR A 23 18.17 -9.05 3.19
CA THR A 23 18.86 -8.97 1.91
C THR A 23 18.61 -10.24 1.12
N ARG A 24 18.09 -10.11 -0.10
CA ARG A 24 17.77 -11.26 -0.98
C ARG A 24 18.62 -11.19 -2.24
N TYR A 25 19.19 -12.33 -2.63
CA TYR A 25 19.91 -12.49 -3.89
C TYR A 25 19.16 -13.49 -4.76
N ILE A 26 18.85 -13.06 -5.98
CA ILE A 26 17.91 -13.74 -6.87
C ILE A 26 18.56 -13.91 -8.24
N TYR A 27 18.59 -15.14 -8.73
CA TYR A 27 18.98 -15.47 -10.09
C TYR A 27 17.73 -15.82 -10.89
N ASN A 28 17.52 -15.11 -12.00
CA ASN A 28 16.26 -15.06 -12.75
C ASN A 28 15.08 -14.70 -11.83
N ARG A 29 14.31 -15.69 -11.40
CA ARG A 29 13.18 -15.54 -10.46
C ARG A 29 13.36 -16.39 -9.19
N GLU A 30 14.47 -17.09 -9.07
CA GLU A 30 14.78 -17.98 -7.96
C GLU A 30 15.70 -17.26 -6.97
N GLU A 31 15.19 -17.00 -5.78
CA GLU A 31 16.01 -16.54 -4.67
C GLU A 31 16.84 -17.71 -4.16
N TYR A 32 18.17 -17.58 -4.22
CA TYR A 32 19.07 -18.68 -3.90
C TYR A 32 19.77 -18.50 -2.54
N VAL A 33 19.99 -17.27 -2.09
CA VAL A 33 20.56 -16.96 -0.76
C VAL A 33 19.96 -15.67 -0.20
N ARG A 34 19.82 -15.61 1.12
CA ARG A 34 19.38 -14.40 1.83
C ARG A 34 20.13 -14.19 3.14
N PHE A 35 20.22 -12.95 3.57
CA PHE A 35 20.49 -12.57 4.96
C PHE A 35 19.22 -12.04 5.60
N ASP A 36 18.96 -12.44 6.83
CA ASP A 36 17.82 -11.98 7.62
C ASP A 36 18.34 -11.53 8.98
N SER A 37 18.11 -10.28 9.37
CA SER A 37 18.63 -9.73 10.62
C SER A 37 18.15 -10.46 11.85
N ASP A 38 16.93 -11.02 11.83
CA ASP A 38 16.38 -11.79 12.95
C ASP A 38 17.11 -13.14 13.12
N VAL A 39 17.80 -13.61 12.08
CA VAL A 39 18.62 -14.83 12.09
C VAL A 39 20.11 -14.50 12.29
N GLY A 40 20.57 -13.39 11.72
CA GLY A 40 21.93 -12.89 11.87
C GLY A 40 23.00 -13.61 11.06
N VAL A 41 22.64 -14.48 10.10
CA VAL A 41 23.54 -15.16 9.15
C VAL A 41 22.92 -15.31 7.77
N TYR A 42 23.75 -15.52 6.75
CA TYR A 42 23.28 -15.89 5.42
C TYR A 42 22.74 -17.31 5.41
N ARG A 43 21.60 -17.53 4.77
CA ARG A 43 21.00 -18.85 4.57
C ARG A 43 20.75 -19.08 3.10
N ALA A 44 21.16 -20.26 2.64
CA ALA A 44 20.74 -20.78 1.35
C ALA A 44 19.23 -21.01 1.37
N VAL A 45 18.54 -20.45 0.38
CA VAL A 45 17.10 -20.70 0.14
C VAL A 45 16.94 -21.92 -0.77
N THR A 46 17.93 -22.16 -1.63
CA THR A 46 17.98 -23.28 -2.57
C THR A 46 19.33 -24.00 -2.47
N PRO A 47 19.46 -25.25 -2.97
CA PRO A 47 20.72 -25.99 -2.93
C PRO A 47 21.91 -25.23 -3.54
N GLN A 48 21.68 -24.46 -4.60
CA GLN A 48 22.70 -23.68 -5.31
C GLN A 48 23.29 -22.56 -4.44
N GLY A 49 22.54 -22.05 -3.46
CA GLY A 49 23.03 -21.01 -2.55
C GLY A 49 23.85 -21.51 -1.36
N ARG A 50 23.94 -22.82 -1.14
CA ARG A 50 24.74 -23.39 -0.03
C ARG A 50 26.21 -22.94 -0.05
N PRO A 51 26.97 -23.12 -1.14
CA PRO A 51 28.37 -22.71 -1.16
C PRO A 51 28.54 -21.20 -0.93
N VAL A 52 27.60 -20.39 -1.42
CA VAL A 52 27.62 -18.93 -1.24
C VAL A 52 27.35 -18.54 0.21
N ALA A 53 26.33 -19.14 0.83
CA ALA A 53 26.01 -18.88 2.24
C ALA A 53 27.15 -19.31 3.18
N GLU A 54 27.74 -20.48 2.95
CA GLU A 54 28.89 -20.98 3.73
C GLU A 54 30.09 -20.04 3.58
N TYR A 55 30.43 -19.65 2.35
CA TYR A 55 31.53 -18.72 2.09
C TYR A 55 31.31 -17.36 2.75
N TRP A 56 30.14 -16.73 2.59
CA TRP A 56 29.89 -15.42 3.19
C TRP A 56 29.82 -15.47 4.72
N ASN A 57 29.30 -16.55 5.29
CA ASN A 57 29.30 -16.72 6.75
C ASN A 57 30.70 -16.95 7.32
N SER A 58 31.65 -17.47 6.54
CA SER A 58 33.05 -17.62 6.98
C SER A 58 33.83 -16.31 6.95
N GLN A 59 33.34 -15.27 6.26
CA GLN A 59 33.97 -13.96 6.15
C GLN A 59 33.42 -13.02 7.24
N LYS A 60 34.18 -12.83 8.32
CA LYS A 60 33.75 -12.04 9.49
C LYS A 60 33.27 -10.63 9.10
N GLU A 61 34.03 -9.93 8.27
CA GLU A 61 33.71 -8.54 7.87
C GLU A 61 32.40 -8.48 7.06
N VAL A 62 32.14 -9.46 6.19
CA VAL A 62 30.91 -9.54 5.40
C VAL A 62 29.70 -9.73 6.31
N LEU A 63 29.80 -10.67 7.25
CA LEU A 63 28.72 -10.99 8.17
C LEU A 63 28.42 -9.84 9.15
N GLU A 64 29.45 -9.20 9.69
CA GLU A 64 29.31 -8.03 10.55
C GLU A 64 28.73 -6.83 9.80
N GLY A 65 29.16 -6.61 8.55
CA GLY A 65 28.58 -5.60 7.67
C GLY A 65 27.09 -5.84 7.40
N ALA A 66 26.70 -7.09 7.13
CA ALA A 66 25.30 -7.47 6.94
C ALA A 66 24.45 -7.21 8.20
N ARG A 67 24.96 -7.57 9.39
CA ARG A 67 24.29 -7.31 10.67
C ARG A 67 24.13 -5.81 10.94
N ALA A 68 25.16 -5.03 10.67
CA ALA A 68 25.14 -3.58 10.84
C ALA A 68 24.20 -2.84 9.86
N SER A 69 23.73 -3.51 8.80
CA SER A 69 22.85 -2.89 7.80
C SER A 69 21.51 -2.42 8.37
N VAL A 70 21.01 -3.05 9.44
CA VAL A 70 19.77 -2.61 10.11
C VAL A 70 19.88 -1.17 10.56
N ASP A 71 20.96 -0.81 11.25
CA ASP A 71 21.12 0.55 11.76
C ASP A 71 21.64 1.49 10.66
N ARG A 72 22.68 1.07 9.93
CA ARG A 72 23.36 1.92 8.94
C ARG A 72 22.54 2.20 7.69
N VAL A 73 21.64 1.29 7.31
CA VAL A 73 20.84 1.43 6.10
C VAL A 73 19.37 1.64 6.46
N CYS A 74 18.76 0.71 7.20
CA CYS A 74 17.32 0.78 7.43
C CYS A 74 16.92 1.97 8.30
N ARG A 75 17.51 2.11 9.50
CA ARG A 75 17.19 3.23 10.41
C ARG A 75 17.60 4.57 9.82
N HIS A 76 18.83 4.66 9.33
CA HIS A 76 19.33 5.87 8.68
C HIS A 76 18.41 6.34 7.55
N ASN A 77 18.05 5.46 6.61
CA ASN A 77 17.18 5.85 5.50
C ASN A 77 15.74 6.12 5.95
N TYR A 78 15.24 5.46 6.98
CA TYR A 78 13.94 5.78 7.57
C TYR A 78 13.92 7.23 8.09
N GLU A 79 14.96 7.63 8.84
CA GLU A 79 15.08 8.99 9.38
C GLU A 79 15.16 10.04 8.27
N VAL A 80 15.97 9.78 7.24
CA VAL A 80 16.06 10.64 6.04
C VAL A 80 14.70 10.73 5.33
N ALA A 81 14.00 9.62 5.19
CA ALA A 81 12.71 9.54 4.52
C ALA A 81 11.54 10.08 5.37
N TYR A 82 11.72 10.25 6.68
CA TYR A 82 10.61 10.49 7.62
C TYR A 82 9.80 11.73 7.26
N ARG A 83 10.48 12.88 7.12
CA ARG A 83 9.82 14.17 6.85
C ARG A 83 9.27 14.29 5.43
N GLY A 84 9.85 13.56 4.47
CA GLY A 84 9.49 13.70 3.04
C GLY A 84 8.50 12.64 2.54
N ILE A 85 8.76 11.37 2.84
CA ILE A 85 8.04 10.23 2.25
C ILE A 85 7.02 9.67 3.22
N LEU A 86 7.42 9.41 4.47
CA LEU A 86 6.56 8.72 5.45
C LEU A 86 5.43 9.63 5.97
N GLN A 87 5.73 10.92 6.10
CA GLN A 87 4.76 11.95 6.45
C GLN A 87 4.02 12.53 5.25
N ARG A 88 4.31 12.10 4.01
CA ARG A 88 3.59 12.59 2.82
C ARG A 88 2.09 12.34 2.97
N ARG A 89 1.31 13.38 2.72
CA ARG A 89 -0.15 13.36 2.69
C ARG A 89 -0.61 14.13 1.45
N VAL A 90 -1.52 13.55 0.69
CA VAL A 90 -2.17 14.16 -0.47
C VAL A 90 -3.66 13.88 -0.33
N GLU A 91 -4.45 14.95 -0.36
CA GLU A 91 -5.90 14.86 -0.22
C GLU A 91 -6.55 14.23 -1.45
N PRO A 92 -7.58 13.39 -1.27
CA PRO A 92 -8.31 12.82 -2.38
C PRO A 92 -9.15 13.87 -3.09
N THR A 93 -9.30 13.70 -4.40
CA THR A 93 -10.40 14.29 -5.16
C THR A 93 -11.56 13.31 -5.15
N VAL A 94 -12.78 13.79 -4.84
CA VAL A 94 -13.98 12.96 -4.75
C VAL A 94 -15.01 13.45 -5.74
N THR A 95 -15.49 12.56 -6.59
CA THR A 95 -16.60 12.85 -7.51
C THR A 95 -17.63 11.73 -7.48
N ILE A 96 -18.90 12.10 -7.65
CA ILE A 96 -19.99 11.14 -7.79
C ILE A 96 -20.51 11.21 -9.23
N SER A 97 -20.73 10.04 -9.84
CA SER A 97 -21.35 9.94 -11.15
C SER A 97 -22.21 8.68 -11.26
N PRO A 98 -23.36 8.72 -11.94
CA PRO A 98 -24.11 7.52 -12.24
C PRO A 98 -23.45 6.75 -13.40
N SER A 99 -23.54 5.42 -13.38
CA SER A 99 -22.97 4.57 -14.44
C SER A 99 -23.68 4.73 -15.79
N ARG A 100 -24.96 5.12 -15.75
CA ARG A 100 -25.82 5.38 -16.91
C ARG A 100 -26.60 6.65 -16.66
N THR A 101 -26.92 7.38 -17.73
CA THR A 101 -27.78 8.57 -17.69
C THR A 101 -29.07 8.27 -16.93
N GLU A 102 -29.41 9.14 -15.99
CA GLU A 102 -30.48 8.91 -15.03
C GLU A 102 -31.84 8.66 -15.68
N ALA A 103 -32.44 7.50 -15.35
CA ALA A 103 -33.85 7.24 -15.52
C ALA A 103 -34.39 6.88 -14.13
N LEU A 104 -35.23 7.76 -13.56
CA LEU A 104 -35.88 7.53 -12.27
C LEU A 104 -36.61 6.17 -12.28
N ASN A 105 -36.63 5.49 -11.12
CA ASN A 105 -37.25 4.18 -10.95
C ASN A 105 -36.63 3.02 -11.77
N HIS A 106 -35.43 3.20 -12.33
CA HIS A 106 -34.66 2.13 -12.95
C HIS A 106 -33.40 1.82 -12.16
N HIS A 107 -33.01 0.55 -12.15
CA HIS A 107 -31.77 0.10 -11.52
C HIS A 107 -30.55 0.80 -12.14
N ASN A 108 -29.67 1.34 -11.31
CA ASN A 108 -28.43 1.99 -11.70
C ASN A 108 -27.32 1.71 -10.67
N LEU A 109 -26.10 2.10 -11.02
CA LEU A 109 -24.96 2.15 -10.12
C LEU A 109 -24.55 3.60 -9.94
N LEU A 110 -24.37 4.03 -8.70
CA LEU A 110 -23.76 5.31 -8.36
C LEU A 110 -22.30 5.08 -7.99
N ILE A 111 -21.39 5.83 -8.61
CA ILE A 111 -19.95 5.61 -8.50
C ILE A 111 -19.32 6.78 -7.77
N CYS A 112 -18.74 6.51 -6.60
CA CYS A 112 -17.87 7.45 -5.90
C CYS A 112 -16.43 7.19 -6.35
N SER A 113 -15.92 8.10 -7.16
CA SER A 113 -14.54 8.06 -7.64
C SER A 113 -13.66 8.86 -6.69
N VAL A 114 -12.72 8.18 -6.05
CA VAL A 114 -11.79 8.78 -5.09
C VAL A 114 -10.39 8.65 -5.66
N THR A 115 -9.78 9.77 -6.08
CA THR A 115 -8.53 9.78 -6.88
C THR A 115 -7.45 10.63 -6.23
N ASP A 116 -6.22 10.43 -6.72
CA ASP A 116 -5.06 11.30 -6.48
C ASP A 116 -4.62 11.44 -5.01
N PHE A 117 -4.94 10.45 -4.17
CA PHE A 117 -4.63 10.49 -2.75
C PHE A 117 -3.38 9.69 -2.36
N TYR A 118 -2.79 10.07 -1.24
CA TYR A 118 -1.71 9.34 -0.59
C TYR A 118 -1.70 9.66 0.91
N PRO A 119 -1.49 8.70 1.82
CA PRO A 119 -1.12 7.30 1.60
C PRO A 119 -2.29 6.39 1.20
N SER A 120 -2.06 5.08 1.09
CA SER A 120 -3.04 4.12 0.54
C SER A 120 -4.26 3.84 1.43
N GLN A 121 -4.21 4.21 2.71
CA GLN A 121 -5.22 3.87 3.71
C GLN A 121 -6.34 4.88 3.60
N ILE A 122 -7.52 4.41 3.22
CA ILE A 122 -8.69 5.24 3.00
C ILE A 122 -9.93 4.49 3.47
N LYS A 123 -10.94 5.24 3.90
CA LYS A 123 -12.25 4.69 4.25
C LYS A 123 -13.31 5.48 3.50
N VAL A 124 -14.10 4.77 2.70
CA VAL A 124 -15.15 5.33 1.85
C VAL A 124 -16.45 4.64 2.21
N ARG A 125 -17.50 5.42 2.47
CA ARG A 125 -18.82 4.94 2.87
C ARG A 125 -19.91 5.62 2.06
N TRP A 126 -20.99 4.90 1.83
CA TRP A 126 -22.19 5.43 1.21
C TRP A 126 -23.24 5.71 2.27
N PHE A 127 -24.00 6.78 2.08
CA PHE A 127 -25.18 7.09 2.85
C PHE A 127 -26.34 7.38 1.89
N ARG A 128 -27.55 7.01 2.30
CA ARG A 128 -28.79 7.41 1.65
C ARG A 128 -29.68 8.05 2.71
N ASN A 129 -30.07 9.30 2.50
CA ASN A 129 -30.91 10.05 3.45
C ASN A 129 -30.36 9.97 4.89
N ASP A 130 -29.05 10.24 5.04
CA ASP A 130 -28.28 10.19 6.29
C ASP A 130 -28.14 8.80 6.97
N GLN A 131 -28.62 7.72 6.34
CA GLN A 131 -28.43 6.36 6.82
C GLN A 131 -27.30 5.66 6.05
N GLU A 132 -26.36 5.05 6.77
CA GLU A 132 -25.22 4.35 6.15
C GLU A 132 -25.71 3.14 5.35
N GLU A 133 -25.39 3.13 4.06
CA GLU A 133 -25.73 2.04 3.13
C GLU A 133 -24.53 1.12 2.97
N THR A 134 -24.76 -0.16 3.25
CA THR A 134 -23.75 -1.22 3.09
C THR A 134 -24.19 -2.32 2.14
N ALA A 135 -25.50 -2.48 1.94
CA ALA A 135 -26.05 -3.40 0.97
C ALA A 135 -25.82 -2.85 -0.46
N GLY A 136 -25.40 -3.73 -1.38
CA GLY A 136 -25.15 -3.32 -2.77
C GLY A 136 -23.91 -2.44 -2.97
N VAL A 137 -23.08 -2.24 -1.93
CA VAL A 137 -21.81 -1.53 -2.04
C VAL A 137 -20.71 -2.48 -2.49
N VAL A 138 -20.04 -2.12 -3.58
CA VAL A 138 -18.89 -2.86 -4.13
C VAL A 138 -17.75 -1.89 -4.43
N SER A 139 -16.51 -2.35 -4.26
CA SER A 139 -15.33 -1.52 -4.53
C SER A 139 -14.33 -2.21 -5.43
N THR A 140 -13.56 -1.42 -6.18
CA THR A 140 -12.37 -1.94 -6.87
C THR A 140 -11.28 -2.26 -5.84
N PRO A 141 -10.32 -3.14 -6.18
CA PRO A 141 -9.04 -3.13 -5.49
C PRO A 141 -8.43 -1.72 -5.51
N LEU A 142 -7.61 -1.39 -4.52
CA LEU A 142 -6.86 -0.14 -4.52
C LEU A 142 -5.89 -0.11 -5.70
N ILE A 143 -5.98 0.94 -6.52
CA ILE A 143 -5.16 1.11 -7.73
C ILE A 143 -3.98 2.01 -7.38
N ARG A 144 -2.78 1.63 -7.82
CA ARG A 144 -1.56 2.42 -7.69
C ARG A 144 -1.23 3.06 -9.03
N ASN A 145 -1.17 4.39 -9.07
CA ASN A 145 -1.04 5.14 -10.32
C ASN A 145 0.41 5.18 -10.86
N GLY A 146 1.40 4.91 -10.00
CA GLY A 146 2.82 4.92 -10.38
C GLY A 146 3.53 6.26 -10.15
N ASP A 147 2.79 7.29 -9.73
CA ASP A 147 3.25 8.65 -9.46
C ASP A 147 3.17 9.03 -7.97
N TRP A 148 3.16 8.02 -7.09
CA TRP A 148 2.94 8.15 -5.65
C TRP A 148 1.52 8.58 -5.24
N THR A 149 0.52 8.36 -6.09
CA THR A 149 -0.89 8.45 -5.72
C THR A 149 -1.63 7.13 -5.89
N PHE A 150 -2.81 7.06 -5.30
CA PHE A 150 -3.74 5.95 -5.36
C PHE A 150 -5.12 6.41 -5.81
N GLN A 151 -5.91 5.46 -6.27
CA GLN A 151 -7.32 5.66 -6.56
C GLN A 151 -8.14 4.43 -6.19
N ILE A 152 -9.43 4.64 -5.88
CA ILE A 152 -10.41 3.59 -5.63
C ILE A 152 -11.79 4.05 -6.13
N LEU A 153 -12.55 3.12 -6.69
CA LEU A 153 -13.95 3.35 -7.05
C LEU A 153 -14.82 2.57 -6.07
N VAL A 154 -15.80 3.24 -5.46
CA VAL A 154 -16.79 2.62 -4.59
C VAL A 154 -18.18 2.85 -5.18
N MET A 155 -18.82 1.77 -5.58
CA MET A 155 -20.07 1.76 -6.33
C MET A 155 -21.20 1.29 -5.41
N LEU A 156 -22.37 1.90 -5.56
CA LEU A 156 -23.60 1.54 -4.86
C LEU A 156 -24.67 1.14 -5.89
N GLU A 157 -25.19 -0.08 -5.77
CA GLU A 157 -26.43 -0.50 -6.44
C GLU A 157 -27.62 0.25 -5.87
N MET A 158 -28.37 0.92 -6.74
CA MET A 158 -29.53 1.71 -6.32
C MET A 158 -30.62 1.75 -7.38
N THR A 159 -31.83 2.16 -6.96
CA THR A 159 -32.95 2.49 -7.84
C THR A 159 -33.46 3.85 -7.37
N PRO A 160 -33.06 4.94 -8.04
CA PRO A 160 -33.21 6.29 -7.49
C PRO A 160 -34.68 6.67 -7.50
N GLN A 161 -35.17 7.11 -6.34
CA GLN A 161 -36.49 7.69 -6.19
C GLN A 161 -36.37 9.20 -6.05
N ARG A 162 -37.42 9.91 -6.44
CA ARG A 162 -37.46 11.37 -6.29
C ARG A 162 -37.34 11.71 -4.80
N GLY A 163 -36.36 12.54 -4.45
CA GLY A 163 -36.12 13.01 -3.08
C GLY A 163 -35.12 12.17 -2.30
N ASP A 164 -34.60 11.08 -2.87
CA ASP A 164 -33.40 10.45 -2.31
C ASP A 164 -32.20 11.39 -2.44
N VAL A 165 -31.39 11.45 -1.39
CA VAL A 165 -30.06 12.09 -1.40
C VAL A 165 -29.02 11.01 -1.11
N TYR A 166 -28.04 10.87 -1.99
CA TYR A 166 -26.95 9.90 -1.82
C TYR A 166 -25.65 10.64 -1.51
N THR A 167 -24.97 10.23 -0.45
CA THR A 167 -23.74 10.89 0.00
C THR A 167 -22.58 9.91 0.00
N CYS A 168 -21.48 10.26 -0.68
CA CYS A 168 -20.21 9.58 -0.53
C CYS A 168 -19.38 10.29 0.56
N HIS A 169 -19.04 9.54 1.61
CA HIS A 169 -18.29 10.00 2.76
C HIS A 169 -16.88 9.39 2.73
N VAL A 170 -15.85 10.24 2.64
CA VAL A 170 -14.44 9.83 2.55
C VAL A 170 -13.66 10.32 3.76
N GLU A 171 -13.10 9.38 4.51
CA GLU A 171 -12.12 9.63 5.57
C GLU A 171 -10.72 9.22 5.08
N HIS A 172 -9.74 10.10 5.25
CA HIS A 172 -8.37 9.86 4.84
C HIS A 172 -7.39 10.62 5.75
N PRO A 173 -6.20 10.06 6.10
CA PRO A 173 -5.26 10.68 7.02
C PRO A 173 -4.66 12.03 6.59
N SER A 174 -4.88 12.46 5.34
CA SER A 174 -4.51 13.80 4.89
C SER A 174 -5.52 14.88 5.29
N LEU A 175 -6.75 14.48 5.60
CA LEU A 175 -7.87 15.39 5.81
C LEU A 175 -8.01 15.74 7.29
N GLN A 176 -8.32 17.00 7.59
CA GLN A 176 -8.68 17.43 8.94
C GLN A 176 -10.12 17.04 9.31
N SER A 177 -11.00 17.03 8.30
CA SER A 177 -12.39 16.63 8.40
C SER A 177 -12.75 15.77 7.18
N PRO A 178 -13.66 14.80 7.31
CA PRO A 178 -14.05 13.97 6.17
C PRO A 178 -14.63 14.79 5.01
N ILE A 179 -14.43 14.32 3.78
CA ILE A 179 -15.12 14.87 2.61
C ILE A 179 -16.49 14.20 2.49
N THR A 180 -17.51 14.99 2.23
CA THR A 180 -18.85 14.53 1.85
C THR A 180 -19.22 15.15 0.52
N VAL A 181 -19.65 14.30 -0.42
CA VAL A 181 -20.17 14.73 -1.73
C VAL A 181 -21.56 14.15 -1.85
N GLU A 182 -22.51 14.97 -2.25
CA GLU A 182 -23.91 14.59 -2.45
C GLU A 182 -24.23 14.46 -3.93
N TRP A 183 -25.17 13.57 -4.25
CA TRP A 183 -25.81 13.41 -5.55
C TRP A 183 -27.31 13.29 -5.35
#